data_AF-A0A6B3GW45-F1
#
_entry.id   AF-A0A6B3GW45-F1
#
_cell.length_a   1.000
_cell.length_b   1.000
_cell.length_c   1.000
_cell.angle_alpha   90.00
_cell.angle_beta   90.00
_cell.angle_gamma   90.00
#
_symmetry.space_group_name_H-M   'P 1'
#
loop_
_entity.id
_entity.type
_entity.pdbx_description
1 polymer ?
#
loop_
_entity_poly.entity_id
_entity_poly.type
_entity_poly.pdbx_seq_one_letter_code
_entity_poly.pdbx_strand_id
1 'polypeptide(L)' 'RHVQIEDMRRGVHEHLPFGDGEIDFPPVLAALAASEYRGLTVVELPRHSHAGPELARTSIDFLRDAMTRGTATKGAAPC' A
#
# COMPACT_ATOMS: atom_id res chain seq x y z
N ARG A 1 7.07 -12.14 -11.36
CA ARG A 1 5.72 -11.52 -11.29
C ARG A 1 5.77 -10.47 -10.20
N HIS A 2 5.27 -9.27 -10.45
CA HIS A 2 5.19 -8.19 -9.45
C HIS A 2 3.72 -7.75 -9.29
N VAL A 3 3.40 -7.16 -8.15
CA VAL A 3 2.13 -6.47 -7.89
C VAL A 3 2.45 -4.99 -7.82
N GLN A 4 1.77 -4.21 -8.64
CA GLN A 4 1.90 -2.77 -8.64
C GLN A 4 0.76 -2.21 -7.78
N ILE A 5 1.10 -1.30 -6.87
CA ILE A 5 0.15 -0.64 -6.00
C ILE A 5 0.26 0.87 -6.18
N GLU A 6 -0.90 1.50 -6.12
CA GLU A 6 -1.13 2.92 -6.25
C GLU A 6 -2.28 3.28 -5.32
N ASP A 7 -2.32 4.52 -4.84
CA ASP A 7 -3.49 5.06 -4.16
C ASP A 7 -4.26 5.94 -5.13
N MET A 8 -5.58 5.87 -5.08
CA MET A 8 -6.47 6.59 -6.00
C MET A 8 -7.84 6.82 -5.36
N ARG A 9 -8.66 7.63 -6.03
CA ARG A 9 -10.07 7.87 -5.68
C ARG A 9 -10.98 7.23 -6.70
N ARG A 10 -12.13 6.72 -6.28
CA ARG A 10 -13.06 6.04 -7.18
C ARG A 10 -13.52 6.97 -8.30
N GLY A 11 -13.48 6.42 -9.52
CA GLY A 11 -13.90 7.14 -10.72
C GLY A 11 -12.83 8.06 -11.33
N VAL A 12 -11.65 8.19 -10.70
CA VAL A 12 -10.53 8.96 -11.24
C VAL A 12 -9.26 8.11 -11.17
N HIS A 13 -8.71 7.72 -12.32
CA HIS A 13 -7.44 7.00 -12.40
C HIS A 13 -6.26 7.98 -12.32
N GLU A 14 -6.15 8.64 -11.17
CA GLU A 14 -5.04 9.50 -10.80
C GLU A 14 -4.26 8.81 -9.67
N HIS A 15 -2.93 8.76 -9.83
CA HIS A 15 -2.04 8.19 -8.83
C HIS A 15 -1.76 9.26 -7.78
N LEU A 16 -2.28 9.06 -6.58
CA LEU A 16 -2.10 9.97 -5.44
C LEU A 16 -0.98 9.48 -4.53
N PRO A 17 -0.36 10.37 -3.73
CA PRO A 17 0.46 9.94 -2.60
C PRO A 17 -0.35 9.02 -1.67
N PHE A 18 0.33 8.02 -1.08
CA PHE A 18 -0.33 7.07 -0.18
C PHE A 18 -0.95 7.77 1.02
N GLY A 19 -2.24 7.52 1.25
CA GLY A 19 -3.03 8.14 2.31
C GLY A 19 -3.91 9.31 1.82
N ASP A 20 -3.69 9.81 0.60
CA ASP A 20 -4.51 10.88 0.01
C ASP A 20 -5.66 10.35 -0.86
N GLY A 21 -5.62 9.06 -1.20
CA GLY A 21 -6.71 8.36 -1.88
C GLY A 21 -7.70 7.72 -0.91
N GLU A 22 -8.47 6.75 -1.39
CA GLU A 22 -9.53 6.10 -0.61
C GLU A 22 -9.27 4.61 -0.34
N ILE A 23 -8.10 4.09 -0.71
CA ILE A 23 -7.79 2.67 -0.55
C ILE A 23 -7.45 2.36 0.91
N ASP A 24 -8.15 1.38 1.48
CA ASP A 24 -7.81 0.79 2.79
C ASP A 24 -6.72 -0.28 2.61
N PHE A 25 -5.46 0.12 2.83
CA PHE A 25 -4.29 -0.74 2.57
C PHE A 25 -4.05 -1.89 3.57
N PRO A 26 -4.28 -1.76 4.89
CA PRO A 26 -4.11 -2.87 5.83
C PRO A 26 -4.75 -4.21 5.39
N PRO A 27 -6.04 -4.28 5.00
CA PRO A 27 -6.63 -5.54 4.53
C PRO A 27 -6.04 -6.02 3.20
N VAL A 28 -5.66 -5.12 2.29
CA VAL A 28 -5.01 -5.47 1.01
C VAL A 28 -3.66 -6.15 1.27
N LEU A 29 -2.83 -5.56 2.13
CA LEU A 29 -1.52 -6.10 2.49
C LEU A 29 -1.65 -7.42 3.27
N ALA A 30 -2.64 -7.54 4.14
CA ALA A 30 -2.95 -8.79 4.85
C ALA A 30 -3.37 -9.90 3.88
N ALA A 31 -4.15 -9.59 2.85
CA ALA A 31 -4.55 -10.55 1.81
C ALA A 31 -3.35 -11.01 0.98
N LEU A 32 -2.45 -10.10 0.59
CA LEU A 32 -1.21 -10.45 -0.10
C LEU A 32 -0.36 -11.41 0.75
N ALA A 33 -0.17 -11.10 2.04
CA ALA A 33 0.56 -11.96 2.96
C ALA A 33 -0.11 -13.33 3.15
N ALA A 34 -1.44 -13.38 3.28
CA ALA A 34 -2.21 -14.61 3.44
C ALA A 34 -2.17 -15.50 2.19
N SER A 35 -2.02 -14.91 1.01
CA SER A 35 -1.84 -15.65 -0.25
C SER A 35 -0.43 -16.23 -0.45
N GLU A 36 0.44 -16.10 0.56
CA GLU A 36 1.86 -16.47 0.51
C GLU A 36 2.61 -15.82 -0.67
N TYR A 37 2.17 -14.62 -1.07
CA TYR A 37 2.82 -13.88 -2.14
C TYR A 37 4.24 -13.47 -1.73
N ARG A 38 5.24 -14.01 -2.44
CA ARG A 38 6.67 -13.71 -2.24
C ARG A 38 7.28 -12.83 -3.33
N GLY A 39 6.44 -12.33 -4.24
CA GLY A 39 6.88 -11.46 -5.32
C GLY A 39 7.09 -10.02 -4.84
N LEU A 40 7.60 -9.18 -5.74
CA LEU A 40 7.81 -7.76 -5.44
C LEU A 40 6.47 -7.03 -5.42
N THR A 41 6.27 -6.18 -4.43
CA THR A 41 5.23 -5.14 -4.41
C THR A 41 5.89 -3.82 -4.76
N VAL A 42 5.50 -3.22 -5.89
CA VAL A 42 6.10 -1.98 -6.40
C VAL A 42 5.11 -0.84 -6.32
N VAL A 43 5.63 0.36 -6.09
CA VAL A 43 4.86 1.60 -6.05
C VAL A 43 5.01 2.34 -7.38
N GLU A 44 3.91 2.71 -8.02
CA GLU A 44 3.95 3.52 -9.24
C GLU A 44 3.86 5.02 -8.94
N LEU A 45 4.80 5.81 -9.47
CA LEU A 45 4.87 7.28 -9.31
C LEU A 45 4.97 8.02 -10.66
N PRO A 46 4.01 7.87 -11.58
CA PRO A 46 4.17 8.29 -12.98
C PRO A 46 4.26 9.81 -13.18
N ARG A 47 3.65 10.63 -12.32
CA ARG A 47 3.62 12.11 -12.50
C ARG A 47 4.56 12.88 -11.57
N HIS A 48 5.34 12.17 -10.76
CA HIS A 48 6.11 12.78 -9.67
C HIS A 48 7.61 12.50 -9.74
N SER A 49 8.19 12.36 -10.93
CA SER A 49 9.63 12.06 -11.08
C SER A 49 10.54 13.08 -10.37
N HIS A 50 10.14 14.36 -10.31
CA HIS A 50 10.87 15.42 -9.61
C HIS A 50 10.90 15.23 -8.07
N ALA A 51 9.90 14.55 -7.52
CA ALA A 51 9.76 14.24 -6.09
C ALA A 51 9.95 12.73 -5.80
N GLY A 52 10.44 11.96 -6.78
CA GLY A 52 10.49 10.49 -6.74
C GLY A 52 11.17 9.92 -5.49
N PRO A 53 12.37 10.39 -5.07
CA PRO A 53 13.03 9.88 -3.87
C PRO A 53 12.20 10.10 -2.60
N GLU A 54 11.58 11.28 -2.47
CA GLU A 54 10.80 11.63 -1.29
C GLU A 54 9.47 10.87 -1.24
N LEU A 55 8.80 10.74 -2.38
CA LEU A 55 7.59 9.93 -2.48
C LEU A 55 7.87 8.45 -2.26
N ALA A 56 9.00 7.93 -2.74
CA ALA A 56 9.40 6.55 -2.45
C ALA A 56 9.61 6.34 -0.94
N ARG A 57 10.25 7.29 -0.26
CA ARG A 57 10.49 7.25 1.19
C ARG A 57 9.20 7.31 2.00
N THR A 58 8.33 8.26 1.70
CA THR A 58 7.04 8.39 2.39
C THR A 58 6.11 7.21 2.09
N SER A 59 6.12 6.68 0.86
CA SER A 59 5.35 5.48 0.49
C SER A 59 5.79 4.25 1.27
N ILE A 60 7.10 4.00 1.40
CA ILE A 60 7.58 2.82 2.13
C ILE A 60 7.26 2.92 3.63
N ASP A 61 7.34 4.11 4.22
CA ASP A 61 6.98 4.35 5.61
C ASP A 61 5.48 4.10 5.84
N PHE A 62 4.62 4.64 4.97
CA PHE A 62 3.18 4.40 5.01
C PHE A 62 2.83 2.91 4.95
N LEU A 63 3.44 2.16 4.02
CA LEU A 63 3.14 0.75 3.82
C LEU A 63 3.60 -0.10 5.01
N ARG A 64 4.76 0.19 5.60
CA ARG A 64 5.25 -0.49 6.82
C ARG A 64 4.32 -0.26 8.01
N ASP A 65 3.85 0.96 8.17
CA ASP A 65 2.88 1.29 9.21
C ASP A 65 1.54 0.58 8.97
N ALA A 66 1.07 0.55 7.72
CA ALA A 66 -0.16 -0.16 7.35
C ALA A 66 -0.06 -1.67 7.61
N MET A 67 1.09 -2.29 7.33
CA MET A 67 1.34 -3.70 7.67
C MET A 67 1.26 -3.93 9.19
N THR A 68 1.82 -3.03 9.99
CA THR A 68 1.77 -3.11 11.46
C THR A 68 0.36 -2.94 12.01
N ARG A 69 -0.44 -2.04 11.43
CA ARG A 69 -1.86 -1.87 11.80
C ARG A 69 -2.69 -3.11 11.49
N GLY A 70 -2.45 -3.74 10.33
CA GLY A 70 -3.16 -4.96 9.92
C GLY A 70 -2.81 -6.20 10.75
N THR A 71 -1.58 -6.30 11.28
CA THR A 71 -1.21 -7.40 12.19
C THR A 71 -1.83 -7.24 13.57
N ALA A 72 -1.98 -6.00 14.08
CA ALA A 72 -2.64 -5.73 15.35
C ALA A 72 -4.12 -6.17 15.36
N THR A 73 -4.81 -6.05 14.23
CA THR A 73 -6.22 -6.50 14.10
C THR A 73 -6.35 -8.02 14.03
N LYS A 74 -5.34 -8.72 13.51
CA LYS A 74 -5.35 -10.19 13.39
C LYS A 74 -5.22 -10.91 14.74
N GLY A 75 -4.78 -10.23 15.80
CA GLY A 75 -4.68 -10.77 17.17
C GLY A 75 -5.98 -10.76 17.97
N ALA A 76 -7.07 -10.17 17.45
CA ALA A 76 -8.31 -9.93 18.18
C ALA A 76 -9.49 -10.83 17.77
N ALA A 77 -9.24 -12.02 17.23
CA ALA A 77 -10.29 -13.02 17.04
C ALA A 77 -10.25 -14.06 18.20
N PRO A 78 -11.01 -13.86 19.30
CA PRO A 78 -11.30 -14.93 20.23
C PRO A 78 -12.40 -15.84 19.67
N CYS A 79 -12.31 -17.11 20.09
CA CYS A 79 -13.17 -18.25 19.81
C CYS A 79 -14.68 -18.01 20.00
#